data_AF-A0A847I2E5-F1
#
_entry.id   AF-A0A847I2E5-F1
#
_cell.length_a   1.000
_cell.length_b   1.000
_cell.length_c   1.000
_cell.angle_alpha   90.00
_cell.angle_beta   90.00
_cell.angle_gamma   90.00
#
_symmetry.space_group_name_H-M   'P 1'
#
loop_
_entity.id
_entity.type
_entity.pdbx_description
1 polymer ?
#
loop_
_entity_poly.entity_id
_entity_poly.type
_entity_poly.pdbx_seq_one_letter_code
_entity_poly.pdbx_strand_id
1 'polypeptide(L)'
;MTWKPLWKGIVCGLGAIASLSATFWMYQPCAMFYLVWLILDQLPTRAVEPRRKIATGIRGLLIFAAGALLPYLSIVLQSAPNPRASAVTNIGAKLQWFIQGPLHNASALFELAPGTTVSTIVVAIVILAIICYGWRREWRSVLAVVGLLAAAPIVYLPNLMIADNWAAYRSLFSLAALLVVLTAFALRGVVPRAGILSVLMVLVAARAATVCSEQTRRGIIGPQALELRLTQQILAQNAAQNINGIHVIQPHWTHCAAERVLYDEFGVATTLHPWSPPHFIWAATRDATLPQLHGMRDLPVTHSPDRPTKQRRGELKIDLQELGDWRAAAEWFAPK
;
A
#
# COMPACT_ATOMS: atom_id res chain seq x y z
N MET A 1 36.67 -28.68 -14.51
CA MET A 1 35.71 -27.89 -13.72
C MET A 1 35.73 -26.45 -14.20
N THR A 2 34.72 -26.02 -14.96
CA THR A 2 34.63 -24.64 -15.46
C THR A 2 34.14 -23.71 -14.35
N TRP A 3 34.89 -22.67 -14.00
CA TRP A 3 34.58 -21.68 -12.95
C TRP A 3 33.50 -20.66 -13.33
N LYS A 4 33.21 -20.53 -14.63
CA LYS A 4 32.23 -19.58 -15.19
C LYS A 4 30.79 -19.68 -14.65
N PRO A 5 30.18 -20.86 -14.42
CA PRO A 5 28.81 -20.96 -13.89
C PRO A 5 28.73 -20.61 -12.40
N LEU A 6 29.78 -20.87 -11.62
CA LEU A 6 29.81 -20.55 -10.19
C LEU A 6 29.94 -19.04 -9.96
N TRP A 7 30.82 -18.38 -10.72
CA TRP A 7 30.97 -16.92 -10.70
C TRP A 7 29.68 -16.19 -11.09
N LYS A 8 29.01 -16.64 -12.16
CA LYS A 8 27.71 -16.09 -12.56
C LYS A 8 26.67 -16.22 -11.44
N GLY A 9 26.60 -17.36 -10.77
CA GLY A 9 25.66 -17.58 -9.66
C GLY A 9 25.90 -16.63 -8.48
N ILE A 10 27.16 -16.41 -8.11
CA ILE A 10 27.53 -15.49 -7.02
C ILE A 10 27.19 -14.05 -7.39
N VAL A 11 27.57 -13.60 -8.58
CA VAL A 11 27.29 -12.23 -9.06
C VAL A 11 25.79 -11.97 -9.13
N CYS A 12 25.01 -12.91 -9.67
CA CYS A 12 23.55 -12.78 -9.71
C CYS A 12 22.93 -12.76 -8.30
N GLY A 13 23.43 -13.58 -7.37
CA GLY A 13 22.95 -13.62 -5.98
C GLY A 13 23.23 -12.30 -5.25
N LEU A 14 24.45 -11.77 -5.35
CA LEU A 14 24.81 -10.47 -4.76
C LEU A 14 24.00 -9.33 -5.38
N GLY A 15 23.81 -9.33 -6.69
CA GLY A 15 22.96 -8.34 -7.37
C GLY A 15 21.51 -8.38 -6.90
N ALA A 16 20.95 -9.58 -6.69
CA ALA A 16 19.61 -9.75 -6.14
C ALA A 16 19.50 -9.24 -4.70
N ILE A 17 20.47 -9.56 -3.84
CA ILE A 17 20.54 -9.07 -2.46
C ILE A 17 20.60 -7.54 -2.44
N ALA A 18 21.49 -6.93 -3.22
CA ALA A 18 21.62 -5.47 -3.30
C ALA A 18 20.32 -4.80 -3.77
N SER A 19 19.67 -5.37 -4.79
CA SER A 19 18.40 -4.86 -5.30
C SER A 19 17.28 -4.97 -4.26
N LEU A 20 17.20 -6.08 -3.53
CA LEU A 20 16.23 -6.27 -2.46
C LEU A 20 16.47 -5.30 -1.30
N SER A 21 17.73 -5.11 -0.88
CA SER A 21 18.06 -4.14 0.18
C SER A 21 17.71 -2.71 -0.22
N ALA A 22 18.05 -2.30 -1.45
CA ALA A 22 17.66 -1.00 -1.98
C ALA A 22 16.13 -0.83 -1.98
N THR A 23 15.41 -1.88 -2.37
CA THR A 23 13.95 -1.87 -2.39
C THR A 23 13.35 -1.73 -0.98
N PHE A 24 13.88 -2.44 0.01
CA PHE A 24 13.45 -2.30 1.40
C PHE A 24 13.73 -0.92 2.00
N TRP A 25 14.83 -0.27 1.61
CA TRP A 25 15.14 1.10 2.03
C TRP A 25 14.26 2.16 1.35
N MET A 26 13.89 1.96 0.08
CA MET A 26 13.06 2.91 -0.67
C MET A 26 11.57 2.72 -0.41
N TYR A 27 11.04 1.52 -0.70
CA TYR A 27 9.62 1.22 -0.68
C TYR A 27 9.38 -0.29 -0.50
N GLN A 28 9.13 -0.69 0.76
CA GLN A 28 8.96 -2.08 1.23
C GLN A 28 8.09 -3.03 0.36
N PRO A 29 6.99 -2.59 -0.27
CA PRO A 29 6.10 -3.48 -1.05
C PRO A 29 6.77 -4.20 -2.23
N CYS A 30 7.69 -3.52 -2.91
CA CYS A 30 8.34 -4.05 -4.10
C CYS A 30 9.27 -5.23 -3.75
N ALA A 31 9.80 -5.27 -2.53
CA ALA A 31 10.64 -6.39 -2.09
C ALA A 31 9.80 -7.65 -1.88
N MET A 32 8.58 -7.51 -1.34
CA MET A 32 7.66 -8.64 -1.11
C MET A 32 7.21 -9.31 -2.42
N PHE A 33 7.17 -8.56 -3.53
CA PHE A 33 6.86 -9.11 -4.85
C PHE A 33 7.87 -10.17 -5.34
N TYR A 34 9.11 -10.13 -4.86
CA TYR A 34 10.08 -11.19 -5.12
C TYR A 34 9.59 -12.56 -4.64
N LEU A 35 8.92 -12.61 -3.49
CA LEU A 35 8.38 -13.86 -2.93
C LEU A 35 7.24 -14.41 -3.79
N VAL A 36 6.45 -13.55 -4.44
CA VAL A 36 5.42 -13.98 -5.39
C VAL A 36 6.06 -14.78 -6.52
N TRP A 37 7.12 -14.25 -7.15
CA TRP A 37 7.85 -14.96 -8.22
C TRP A 37 8.48 -16.26 -7.73
N LEU A 38 9.06 -16.25 -6.52
CA LEU A 38 9.62 -17.45 -5.92
C LEU A 38 8.55 -18.54 -5.76
N ILE A 39 7.36 -18.20 -5.27
CA ILE A 39 6.22 -19.12 -5.13
C ILE A 39 5.79 -19.67 -6.48
N LEU A 40 5.72 -18.82 -7.52
CA LEU A 40 5.36 -19.26 -8.87
C LEU A 40 6.38 -20.25 -9.46
N ASP A 41 7.67 -20.06 -9.21
CA ASP A 41 8.71 -21.02 -9.61
C ASP A 41 8.57 -22.37 -8.87
N GLN A 42 8.05 -22.33 -7.64
CA GLN A 42 7.78 -23.55 -6.86
C GLN A 42 6.51 -24.30 -7.31
N LEU A 43 5.63 -23.68 -8.09
CA LEU A 43 4.47 -24.39 -8.67
C LEU A 43 4.93 -25.57 -9.54
N PRO A 44 4.27 -26.72 -9.50
CA PRO A 44 4.73 -27.91 -10.20
C PRO A 44 4.82 -27.71 -11.68
N THR A 45 5.93 -28.15 -12.22
CA THR A 45 6.11 -28.39 -13.63
C THR A 45 6.52 -29.84 -13.77
N ARG A 46 5.94 -30.56 -14.74
CA ARG A 46 6.27 -31.98 -15.01
C ARG A 46 7.76 -32.18 -15.35
N ALA A 47 8.46 -31.10 -15.69
CA ALA A 47 9.82 -31.12 -16.23
C ALA A 47 10.94 -30.99 -15.18
N VAL A 48 10.63 -30.72 -13.90
CA VAL A 48 11.66 -30.40 -12.90
C VAL A 48 11.55 -31.30 -11.69
N GLU A 49 12.68 -31.90 -11.30
CA GLU A 49 12.79 -32.75 -10.11
C GLU A 49 12.42 -31.98 -8.82
N PRO A 50 11.64 -32.59 -7.90
CA PRO A 50 11.21 -31.95 -6.65
C PRO A 50 12.37 -31.46 -5.77
N ARG A 51 13.48 -32.21 -5.70
CA ARG A 51 14.67 -31.82 -4.92
C ARG A 51 15.29 -30.52 -5.42
N ARG A 52 15.31 -30.33 -6.74
CA ARG A 52 15.83 -29.11 -7.36
C ARG A 52 14.96 -27.91 -7.03
N LYS A 53 13.63 -28.08 -7.05
CA LYS A 53 12.67 -27.04 -6.61
C LYS A 53 12.88 -26.63 -5.16
N ILE A 54 12.99 -27.59 -4.25
CA ILE A 54 13.27 -27.30 -2.83
C ILE A 54 14.59 -26.52 -2.69
N ALA A 55 15.65 -26.95 -3.37
CA ALA A 55 16.93 -26.25 -3.33
C ALA A 55 16.85 -24.82 -3.88
N THR A 56 16.13 -24.59 -4.99
CA THR A 56 15.90 -23.24 -5.52
C THR A 56 15.04 -22.39 -4.59
N GLY A 57 14.02 -22.97 -3.97
CA GLY A 57 13.16 -22.31 -2.98
C GLY A 57 13.96 -21.84 -1.77
N ILE A 58 14.77 -22.72 -1.17
CA ILE A 58 15.64 -22.38 -0.03
C ILE A 58 16.63 -21.29 -0.41
N ARG A 59 17.30 -21.39 -1.57
CA ARG A 59 18.22 -20.36 -2.05
C ARG A 59 17.51 -19.02 -2.23
N GLY A 60 16.31 -19.03 -2.82
CA GLY A 60 15.51 -17.82 -3.00
C GLY A 60 15.14 -17.16 -1.68
N LEU A 61 14.73 -17.95 -0.67
CA LEU A 61 14.43 -17.46 0.68
C LEU A 61 15.67 -16.90 1.39
N LEU A 62 16.83 -17.54 1.23
CA LEU A 62 18.09 -17.04 1.80
C LEU A 62 18.50 -15.70 1.18
N ILE A 63 18.34 -15.54 -0.13
CA ILE A 63 18.57 -14.26 -0.83
C ILE A 63 17.61 -13.19 -0.30
N PHE A 64 16.33 -13.54 -0.12
CA PHE A 64 15.34 -12.62 0.46
C PHE A 64 15.71 -12.19 1.89
N ALA A 65 16.05 -13.15 2.75
CA ALA A 65 16.44 -12.90 4.12
C ALA A 65 17.71 -12.03 4.20
N ALA A 66 18.73 -12.31 3.37
CA ALA A 66 19.94 -11.51 3.30
C ALA A 66 19.65 -10.08 2.81
N GLY A 67 18.76 -9.93 1.81
CA GLY A 67 18.31 -8.63 1.31
C GLY A 67 17.56 -7.80 2.36
N ALA A 68 16.76 -8.44 3.20
CA ALA A 68 16.01 -7.79 4.29
C ALA A 68 16.87 -7.45 5.52
N LEU A 69 17.92 -8.22 5.78
CA LEU A 69 18.76 -8.08 6.97
C LEU A 69 19.47 -6.73 7.05
N LEU A 70 20.04 -6.25 5.93
CA LEU A 70 20.76 -4.97 5.89
C LEU A 70 19.86 -3.77 6.28
N PRO A 71 18.66 -3.60 5.68
CA PRO A 71 17.68 -2.62 6.12
C PRO A 71 17.26 -2.78 7.59
N TYR A 72 16.98 -4.01 8.02
CA TYR A 72 16.59 -4.26 9.41
C TYR A 72 17.67 -3.81 10.39
N LEU A 73 18.93 -4.17 10.16
CA LEU A 73 20.06 -3.72 10.96
C LEU A 73 20.18 -2.19 10.96
N SER A 74 19.96 -1.53 9.81
CA SER A 74 19.98 -0.07 9.74
C SER A 74 18.92 0.62 10.59
N ILE A 75 17.81 -0.07 10.92
CA ILE A 75 16.76 0.42 11.82
C ILE A 75 17.13 0.14 13.27
N VAL A 76 17.58 -1.09 13.58
CA VAL A 76 17.92 -1.50 14.95
C VAL A 76 19.14 -0.75 15.49
N LEU A 77 20.08 -0.37 14.63
CA LEU A 77 21.27 0.41 15.00
C LEU A 77 20.99 1.90 15.21
N GLN A 78 19.76 2.38 14.99
CA GLN A 78 19.41 3.78 15.27
C GLN A 78 19.27 4.00 16.78
N SER A 79 19.76 5.15 17.26
CA SER A 79 19.83 5.49 18.68
C SER A 79 18.47 5.67 19.37
N ALA A 80 17.39 5.81 18.59
CA ALA A 80 16.04 5.99 19.10
C ALA A 80 15.24 4.68 18.94
N PRO A 81 14.68 4.10 20.02
CA PRO A 81 13.78 2.96 19.90
C PRO A 81 12.59 3.33 19.01
N ASN A 82 12.39 2.58 17.93
CA ASN A 82 11.19 2.69 17.13
C ASN A 82 10.19 1.61 17.58
N PRO A 83 9.11 1.95 18.30
CA PRO A 83 8.14 0.97 18.80
C PRO A 83 7.51 0.16 17.66
N ARG A 84 7.41 0.76 16.46
CA ARG A 84 6.88 0.10 15.25
C ARG A 84 7.81 -0.96 14.68
N ALA A 85 9.08 -0.98 15.06
CA ALA A 85 10.05 -2.00 14.60
C ALA A 85 10.21 -3.16 15.58
N SER A 86 9.40 -3.21 16.66
CA SER A 86 9.45 -4.29 17.63
C SER A 86 9.01 -5.62 17.02
N ALA A 87 9.63 -6.71 17.46
CA ALA A 87 9.25 -8.05 17.03
C ALA A 87 7.90 -8.47 17.63
N VAL A 88 7.12 -9.23 16.87
CA VAL A 88 5.84 -9.77 17.35
C VAL A 88 6.05 -10.71 18.55
N THR A 89 5.24 -10.54 19.59
CA THR A 89 5.28 -11.40 20.80
C THR A 89 4.14 -12.41 20.82
N ASN A 90 2.96 -12.05 20.30
CA ASN A 90 1.79 -12.92 20.21
C ASN A 90 1.49 -13.31 18.76
N ILE A 91 2.04 -14.45 18.34
CA ILE A 91 1.91 -14.97 16.97
C ILE A 91 0.44 -15.28 16.63
N GLY A 92 -0.32 -15.83 17.58
CA GLY A 92 -1.72 -16.20 17.36
C GLY A 92 -2.61 -14.99 17.05
N ALA A 93 -2.52 -13.95 17.88
CA ALA A 93 -3.23 -12.69 17.64
C ALA A 93 -2.81 -12.03 16.32
N LYS A 94 -1.52 -12.15 15.94
CA LYS A 94 -1.01 -11.60 14.68
C LYS A 94 -1.57 -12.33 13.46
N LEU A 95 -1.66 -13.66 13.51
CA LEU A 95 -2.28 -14.44 12.44
C LEU A 95 -3.78 -14.14 12.32
N GLN A 96 -4.47 -13.96 13.44
CA GLN A 96 -5.88 -13.54 13.42
C GLN A 96 -6.02 -12.16 12.78
N TRP A 97 -5.20 -11.19 13.18
CA TRP A 97 -5.15 -9.87 12.56
C TRP A 97 -4.89 -9.96 11.05
N PHE A 98 -3.94 -10.80 10.62
CA PHE A 98 -3.63 -11.02 9.21
C PHE A 98 -4.84 -11.51 8.41
N ILE A 99 -5.58 -12.48 8.93
CA ILE A 99 -6.76 -13.03 8.28
C ILE A 99 -7.87 -11.99 8.20
N GLN A 100 -8.13 -11.26 9.29
CA GLN A 100 -9.23 -10.30 9.39
C GLN A 100 -8.97 -8.98 8.66
N GLY A 101 -7.71 -8.55 8.55
CA GLY A 101 -7.34 -7.30 7.90
C GLY A 101 -6.65 -7.52 6.56
N PRO A 102 -5.32 -7.71 6.52
CA PRO A 102 -4.54 -7.83 5.28
C PRO A 102 -5.09 -8.81 4.25
N LEU A 103 -5.41 -10.03 4.65
CA LEU A 103 -5.87 -11.07 3.73
C LEU A 103 -7.25 -10.73 3.16
N HIS A 104 -8.18 -10.30 4.02
CA HIS A 104 -9.51 -9.85 3.62
C HIS A 104 -9.47 -8.65 2.65
N ASN A 105 -8.60 -7.68 2.93
CA ASN A 105 -8.44 -6.50 2.08
C ASN A 105 -7.77 -6.85 0.74
N ALA A 106 -6.79 -7.77 0.75
CA ALA A 106 -6.13 -8.24 -0.46
C ALA A 106 -7.06 -9.08 -1.35
N SER A 107 -7.95 -9.90 -0.77
CA SER A 107 -8.93 -10.68 -1.53
C SER A 107 -10.04 -9.82 -2.14
N ALA A 108 -10.26 -8.62 -1.63
CA ALA A 108 -11.09 -7.62 -2.30
C ALA A 108 -10.40 -6.94 -3.51
N LEU A 109 -9.20 -7.36 -3.90
CA LEU A 109 -8.48 -6.89 -5.09
C LEU A 109 -8.32 -5.37 -5.15
N PHE A 110 -7.90 -4.77 -4.03
CA PHE A 110 -7.68 -3.31 -3.89
C PHE A 110 -8.94 -2.44 -3.94
N GLU A 111 -10.12 -3.03 -3.81
CA GLU A 111 -11.30 -2.24 -3.51
C GLU A 111 -11.17 -1.66 -2.09
N LEU A 112 -10.97 -0.34 -2.01
CA LEU A 112 -10.85 0.40 -0.73
C LEU A 112 -12.09 0.24 0.15
N ALA A 113 -13.24 -0.06 -0.47
CA ALA A 113 -14.51 -0.35 0.18
C ALA A 113 -14.93 -1.79 -0.09
N PRO A 114 -14.26 -2.80 0.52
CA PRO A 114 -14.49 -4.18 0.16
C PRO A 114 -15.94 -4.58 0.43
N GLY A 115 -16.70 -4.83 -0.63
CA GLY A 115 -17.93 -5.61 -0.50
C GLY A 115 -17.56 -7.01 -0.07
N THR A 116 -18.22 -7.54 0.97
CA THR A 116 -17.97 -8.92 1.45
C THR A 116 -18.13 -9.95 0.34
N THR A 117 -18.95 -9.66 -0.67
CA THR A 117 -19.19 -10.50 -1.83
C THR A 117 -17.95 -10.72 -2.70
N VAL A 118 -17.22 -9.66 -3.09
CA VAL A 118 -16.06 -9.77 -3.98
C VAL A 118 -14.94 -10.54 -3.30
N SER A 119 -14.63 -10.18 -2.06
CA SER A 119 -13.63 -10.84 -1.23
C SER A 119 -13.94 -12.34 -1.08
N THR A 120 -15.20 -12.68 -0.78
CA THR A 120 -15.65 -14.08 -0.66
C THR A 120 -15.53 -14.84 -1.97
N ILE A 121 -15.91 -14.24 -3.10
CA ILE A 121 -15.79 -14.86 -4.43
C ILE A 121 -14.33 -15.15 -4.77
N VAL A 122 -13.43 -14.19 -4.56
CA VAL A 122 -12.00 -14.37 -4.83
C VAL A 122 -11.41 -15.48 -3.97
N VAL A 123 -11.70 -15.48 -2.66
CA VAL A 123 -11.27 -16.57 -1.76
C VAL A 123 -11.84 -17.91 -2.21
N ALA A 124 -13.12 -17.98 -2.57
CA ALA A 124 -13.74 -19.21 -3.06
C ALA A 124 -13.10 -19.70 -4.36
N ILE A 125 -12.79 -18.81 -5.31
CA ILE A 125 -12.10 -19.15 -6.55
C ILE A 125 -10.67 -19.63 -6.26
N VAL A 126 -9.96 -19.00 -5.32
CA VAL A 126 -8.63 -19.44 -4.91
C VAL A 126 -8.70 -20.83 -4.26
N ILE A 127 -9.64 -21.08 -3.35
CA ILE A 127 -9.84 -22.41 -2.74
C ILE A 127 -10.19 -23.45 -3.83
N LEU A 128 -11.10 -23.10 -4.74
CA LEU A 128 -11.45 -23.95 -5.88
C LEU A 128 -10.24 -24.21 -6.79
N ALA A 129 -9.34 -23.23 -6.94
CA ALA A 129 -8.04 -23.40 -7.60
C ALA A 129 -7.24 -24.52 -6.96
N ILE A 130 -7.06 -24.45 -5.64
CA ILE A 130 -6.30 -25.42 -4.85
C ILE A 130 -6.89 -26.81 -5.04
N ILE A 131 -8.22 -26.93 -4.95
CA ILE A 131 -8.96 -28.19 -5.05
C ILE A 131 -8.89 -28.76 -6.47
N CYS A 132 -9.31 -28.00 -7.49
CA CYS A 132 -9.35 -28.47 -8.88
C CYS A 132 -7.95 -28.79 -9.41
N TYR A 133 -6.95 -28.00 -9.03
CA TYR A 133 -5.57 -28.23 -9.42
C TYR A 133 -4.94 -29.43 -8.67
N GLY A 134 -5.23 -29.56 -7.37
CA GLY A 134 -4.85 -30.73 -6.57
C GLY A 134 -5.42 -32.04 -7.12
N TRP A 135 -6.68 -32.00 -7.59
CA TRP A 135 -7.40 -33.14 -8.15
C TRP A 135 -6.88 -33.58 -9.53
N ARG A 136 -6.57 -32.64 -10.44
CA ARG A 136 -6.20 -32.96 -11.83
C ARG A 136 -4.76 -33.41 -12.04
N ARG A 137 -3.85 -33.15 -11.10
CA ARG A 137 -2.39 -33.30 -11.31
C ARG A 137 -1.72 -34.33 -10.41
N GLU A 138 -2.49 -35.25 -9.82
CA GLU A 138 -2.01 -36.26 -8.85
C GLU A 138 -1.21 -35.63 -7.70
N TRP A 139 -1.63 -34.46 -7.26
CA TRP A 139 -1.10 -33.79 -6.09
C TRP A 139 -1.66 -34.41 -4.82
N ARG A 140 -1.40 -35.71 -4.63
CA ARG A 140 -1.71 -36.46 -3.41
C ARG A 140 -0.87 -36.00 -2.22
N SER A 141 0.12 -35.12 -2.41
CA SER A 141 0.94 -34.63 -1.31
C SER A 141 0.27 -33.44 -0.62
N VAL A 142 -0.14 -33.67 0.63
CA VAL A 142 -0.56 -32.63 1.59
C VAL A 142 0.40 -31.43 1.58
N LEU A 143 1.70 -31.68 1.36
CA LEU A 143 2.75 -30.66 1.25
C LEU A 143 2.51 -29.60 0.17
N ALA A 144 1.91 -29.96 -0.97
CA ALA A 144 1.63 -29.02 -2.04
C ALA A 144 0.49 -28.05 -1.67
N VAL A 145 -0.57 -28.58 -1.07
CA VAL A 145 -1.70 -27.80 -0.55
C VAL A 145 -1.25 -26.91 0.60
N VAL A 146 -0.46 -27.45 1.53
CA VAL A 146 0.14 -26.69 2.64
C VAL A 146 1.05 -25.58 2.11
N GLY A 147 1.89 -25.85 1.11
CA GLY A 147 2.75 -24.84 0.50
C GLY A 147 1.97 -23.71 -0.16
N LEU A 148 0.83 -24.01 -0.78
CA LEU A 148 -0.04 -23.01 -1.40
C LEU A 148 -0.82 -22.19 -0.36
N LEU A 149 -1.27 -22.82 0.73
CA LEU A 149 -1.88 -22.11 1.86
C LEU A 149 -0.86 -21.24 2.60
N ALA A 150 0.39 -21.71 2.71
CA ALA A 150 1.50 -20.97 3.31
C ALA A 150 2.01 -19.83 2.40
N ALA A 151 1.67 -19.81 1.11
CA ALA A 151 2.13 -18.79 0.17
C ALA A 151 1.71 -17.38 0.60
N ALA A 152 0.46 -17.21 1.04
CA ALA A 152 -0.07 -15.92 1.51
C ALA A 152 0.69 -15.36 2.73
N PRO A 153 0.85 -16.10 3.85
CA PRO A 153 1.63 -15.62 4.98
C PRO A 153 3.12 -15.49 4.66
N ILE A 154 3.69 -16.30 3.75
CA ILE A 154 5.08 -16.15 3.31
C ILE A 154 5.29 -14.80 2.59
N VAL A 155 4.43 -14.44 1.63
CA VAL A 155 4.53 -13.14 0.94
C VAL A 155 4.41 -11.98 1.92
N TYR A 156 3.53 -12.11 2.91
CA TYR A 156 3.30 -11.08 3.93
C TYR A 156 4.27 -11.13 5.12
N LEU A 157 5.28 -12.01 5.08
CA LEU A 157 6.15 -12.34 6.21
C LEU A 157 6.82 -11.13 6.87
N PRO A 158 7.38 -10.15 6.14
CA PRO A 158 7.99 -8.97 6.77
C PRO A 158 7.05 -8.23 7.72
N ASN A 159 5.76 -8.12 7.37
CA ASN A 159 4.75 -7.46 8.20
C ASN A 159 4.24 -8.37 9.33
N LEU A 160 4.30 -9.69 9.17
CA LEU A 160 3.95 -10.65 10.23
C LEU A 160 5.00 -10.72 11.33
N MET A 161 6.27 -10.46 11.01
CA MET A 161 7.37 -10.51 11.97
C MET A 161 7.40 -9.30 12.91
N ILE A 162 6.76 -8.19 12.52
CA ILE A 162 6.76 -6.93 13.24
C ILE A 162 5.48 -6.83 14.09
N ALA A 163 5.55 -6.24 15.28
CA ALA A 163 4.41 -6.11 16.19
C ALA A 163 3.32 -5.18 15.65
N ASP A 164 3.67 -4.23 14.77
CA ASP A 164 2.77 -3.21 14.25
C ASP A 164 1.60 -3.81 13.45
N ASN A 165 0.36 -3.49 13.85
CA ASN A 165 -0.88 -4.02 13.26
C ASN A 165 -1.45 -3.07 12.18
N TRP A 166 -0.57 -2.33 11.52
CA TRP A 166 -0.89 -1.39 10.46
C TRP A 166 -0.86 -2.07 9.08
N ALA A 167 -2.02 -2.41 8.53
CA ALA A 167 -2.12 -3.09 7.24
C ALA A 167 -2.17 -2.08 6.08
N ALA A 168 -1.13 -1.28 5.94
CA ALA A 168 -1.03 -0.30 4.87
C ALA A 168 -1.27 -0.97 3.50
N TYR A 169 -2.13 -0.39 2.66
CA TYR A 169 -2.44 -0.93 1.33
C TYR A 169 -1.20 -1.05 0.46
N ARG A 170 -0.17 -0.21 0.69
CA ARG A 170 1.13 -0.39 0.04
C ARG A 170 1.69 -1.80 0.27
N SER A 171 1.60 -2.37 1.47
CA SER A 171 2.12 -3.73 1.73
C SER A 171 1.22 -4.86 1.21
N LEU A 172 -0.05 -4.56 0.89
CA LEU A 172 -1.01 -5.52 0.35
C LEU A 172 -0.79 -5.84 -1.13
N PHE A 173 -0.03 -5.01 -1.86
CA PHE A 173 0.18 -5.15 -3.31
C PHE A 173 0.68 -6.53 -3.73
N SER A 174 1.68 -7.05 -3.01
CA SER A 174 2.27 -8.36 -3.28
C SER A 174 1.29 -9.51 -2.98
N LEU A 175 0.51 -9.38 -1.90
CA LEU A 175 -0.48 -10.37 -1.49
C LEU A 175 -1.64 -10.46 -2.48
N ALA A 176 -2.20 -9.33 -2.88
CA ALA A 176 -3.28 -9.29 -3.88
C ALA A 176 -2.78 -9.79 -5.25
N ALA A 177 -1.56 -9.45 -5.66
CA ALA A 177 -0.96 -9.98 -6.88
C ALA A 177 -0.81 -11.49 -6.85
N LEU A 178 -0.37 -12.07 -5.70
CA LEU A 178 -0.35 -13.52 -5.52
C LEU A 178 -1.75 -14.11 -5.73
N LEU A 179 -2.79 -13.56 -5.10
CA LEU A 179 -4.16 -14.06 -5.24
C LEU A 179 -4.66 -14.00 -6.70
N VAL A 180 -4.35 -12.93 -7.44
CA VAL A 180 -4.68 -12.81 -8.87
C VAL A 180 -3.98 -13.89 -9.69
N VAL A 181 -2.68 -14.13 -9.46
CA VAL A 181 -1.95 -15.15 -10.23
C VAL A 181 -2.46 -16.55 -9.89
N LEU A 182 -2.72 -16.84 -8.61
CA LEU A 182 -3.30 -18.12 -8.20
C LEU A 182 -4.68 -18.34 -8.81
N THR A 183 -5.49 -17.28 -8.88
CA THR A 183 -6.80 -17.29 -9.56
C THR A 183 -6.66 -17.55 -11.05
N ALA A 184 -5.74 -16.88 -11.74
CA ALA A 184 -5.48 -17.10 -13.17
C ALA A 184 -5.04 -18.55 -13.44
N PHE A 185 -4.20 -19.09 -12.54
CA PHE A 185 -3.74 -20.46 -12.59
C PHE A 185 -4.88 -21.47 -12.34
N ALA A 186 -5.80 -21.17 -11.41
CA ALA A 186 -7.05 -21.89 -11.18
C ALA A 186 -7.87 -22.00 -12.46
N LEU A 187 -8.13 -20.84 -13.06
CA LEU A 187 -9.02 -20.68 -14.19
C LEU A 187 -8.44 -21.38 -15.41
N ARG A 188 -7.12 -21.37 -15.61
CA ARG A 188 -6.47 -22.19 -16.64
C ARG A 188 -6.75 -23.69 -16.47
N GLY A 189 -6.90 -24.14 -15.23
CA GLY A 189 -7.26 -25.52 -14.93
C GLY A 189 -8.69 -25.88 -15.32
N VAL A 190 -9.61 -24.93 -15.43
CA VAL A 190 -11.05 -25.18 -15.67
C VAL A 190 -11.49 -24.71 -17.06
N VAL A 191 -10.94 -23.59 -17.54
CA VAL A 191 -11.25 -22.98 -18.83
C VAL A 191 -10.51 -23.72 -19.96
N PRO A 192 -11.22 -24.38 -20.88
CA PRO A 192 -10.61 -25.28 -21.86
C PRO A 192 -9.80 -24.57 -22.95
N ARG A 193 -10.07 -23.28 -23.21
CA ARG A 193 -9.43 -22.51 -24.28
C ARG A 193 -8.63 -21.35 -23.72
N ALA A 194 -7.33 -21.32 -24.04
CA ALA A 194 -6.42 -20.26 -23.61
C ALA A 194 -6.91 -18.85 -24.02
N GLY A 195 -7.52 -18.70 -25.20
CA GLY A 195 -8.06 -17.42 -25.66
C GLY A 195 -9.17 -16.86 -24.77
N ILE A 196 -10.05 -17.72 -24.22
CA ILE A 196 -11.11 -17.27 -23.30
C ILE A 196 -10.50 -16.76 -22.00
N LEU A 197 -9.50 -17.48 -21.47
CA LEU A 197 -8.80 -17.05 -20.26
C LEU A 197 -8.09 -15.70 -20.48
N SER A 198 -7.43 -15.50 -21.63
CA SER A 198 -6.81 -14.22 -21.97
C SER A 198 -7.83 -13.08 -22.00
N VAL A 199 -8.99 -13.29 -22.62
CA VAL A 199 -10.07 -12.29 -22.64
C VAL A 199 -10.57 -11.99 -21.22
N LEU A 200 -10.79 -13.00 -20.38
CA LEU A 200 -11.19 -12.82 -18.98
C LEU A 200 -10.16 -12.01 -18.19
N MET A 201 -8.87 -12.30 -18.35
CA MET A 201 -7.80 -11.55 -17.68
C MET A 201 -7.72 -10.10 -18.16
N VAL A 202 -7.95 -9.83 -19.45
CA VAL A 202 -8.05 -8.47 -19.99
C VAL A 202 -9.24 -7.73 -19.40
N LEU A 203 -10.40 -8.38 -19.27
CA LEU A 203 -11.59 -7.78 -18.64
C LEU A 203 -11.36 -7.47 -17.16
N VAL A 204 -10.72 -8.38 -16.42
CA VAL A 204 -10.33 -8.14 -15.02
C VAL A 204 -9.36 -6.95 -14.91
N ALA A 205 -8.35 -6.88 -15.78
CA ALA A 205 -7.41 -5.77 -15.82
C ALA A 205 -8.10 -4.44 -16.16
N ALA A 206 -9.01 -4.43 -17.12
CA ALA A 206 -9.81 -3.26 -17.47
C ALA A 206 -10.68 -2.79 -16.31
N ARG A 207 -11.37 -3.73 -15.62
CA ARG A 207 -12.16 -3.39 -14.43
C ARG A 207 -11.27 -2.84 -13.32
N ALA A 208 -10.13 -3.46 -13.05
CA ALA A 208 -9.17 -2.98 -12.06
C ALA A 208 -8.70 -1.55 -12.37
N ALA A 209 -8.42 -1.24 -13.64
CA ALA A 209 -8.05 0.12 -14.06
C ALA A 209 -9.19 1.13 -13.80
N THR A 210 -10.45 0.77 -14.10
CA THR A 210 -11.60 1.65 -13.82
C THR A 210 -11.80 1.89 -12.32
N VAL A 211 -11.72 0.82 -11.50
CA VAL A 211 -11.84 0.91 -10.04
C VAL A 211 -10.70 1.76 -9.47
N CYS A 212 -9.47 1.54 -9.92
CA CYS A 212 -8.31 2.34 -9.50
C CYS A 212 -8.50 3.83 -9.80
N SER A 213 -8.97 4.16 -11.00
CA SER A 213 -9.26 5.55 -11.39
C SER A 213 -10.33 6.19 -10.50
N GLU A 214 -11.41 5.48 -10.23
CA GLU A 214 -12.50 5.95 -9.37
C GLU A 214 -12.03 6.15 -7.92
N GLN A 215 -11.33 5.16 -7.36
CA GLN A 215 -10.80 5.19 -6.00
C GLN A 215 -9.73 6.27 -5.82
N THR A 216 -8.88 6.50 -6.81
CA THR A 216 -7.90 7.61 -6.78
C THR A 216 -8.60 8.97 -6.82
N ARG A 217 -9.66 9.11 -7.64
CA ARG A 217 -10.43 10.35 -7.69
C ARG A 217 -11.13 10.63 -6.35
N ARG A 218 -11.79 9.64 -5.77
CA ARG A 218 -12.56 9.80 -4.52
C ARG A 218 -11.69 9.85 -3.26
N GLY A 219 -10.63 9.05 -3.22
CA GLY A 219 -9.79 8.87 -2.03
C GLY A 219 -8.56 9.79 -1.97
N ILE A 220 -8.13 10.39 -3.09
CA ILE A 220 -6.93 11.24 -3.12
C ILE A 220 -7.25 12.59 -3.76
N ILE A 221 -7.63 12.60 -5.04
CA ILE A 221 -7.70 13.85 -5.82
C ILE A 221 -8.79 14.78 -5.28
N GLY A 222 -10.01 14.29 -5.09
CA GLY A 222 -11.15 15.09 -4.63
C GLY A 222 -10.89 15.74 -3.26
N PRO A 223 -10.55 14.96 -2.22
CA PRO A 223 -10.27 15.50 -0.89
C PRO A 223 -9.14 16.54 -0.90
N GLN A 224 -8.03 16.27 -1.60
CA GLN A 224 -6.89 17.19 -1.67
C GLN A 224 -7.23 18.46 -2.46
N ALA A 225 -7.99 18.34 -3.55
CA ALA A 225 -8.44 19.50 -4.32
C ALA A 225 -9.38 20.39 -3.52
N LEU A 226 -10.25 19.81 -2.69
CA LEU A 226 -11.11 20.56 -1.77
C LEU A 226 -10.28 21.30 -0.72
N GLU A 227 -9.38 20.59 -0.04
CA GLU A 227 -8.48 21.16 0.97
C GLU A 227 -7.72 22.37 0.41
N LEU A 228 -7.19 22.24 -0.82
CA LEU A 228 -6.48 23.30 -1.51
C LEU A 228 -7.38 24.50 -1.79
N ARG A 229 -8.57 24.27 -2.34
CA ARG A 229 -9.51 25.34 -2.70
C ARG A 229 -10.03 26.09 -1.47
N LEU A 230 -10.38 25.40 -0.39
CA LEU A 230 -10.83 26.02 0.86
C LEU A 230 -9.72 26.90 1.45
N THR A 231 -8.49 26.39 1.45
CA THR A 231 -7.32 27.14 1.88
C THR A 231 -7.11 28.40 1.03
N GLN A 232 -7.17 28.27 -0.29
CA GLN A 232 -7.06 29.40 -1.22
C GLN A 232 -8.17 30.44 -1.00
N GLN A 233 -9.41 30.01 -0.74
CA GLN A 233 -10.53 30.89 -0.44
C GLN A 233 -10.31 31.68 0.86
N ILE A 234 -9.90 31.01 1.94
CA ILE A 234 -9.61 31.65 3.22
C ILE A 234 -8.47 32.66 3.06
N LEU A 235 -7.39 32.28 2.38
CA LEU A 235 -6.27 33.17 2.12
C LEU A 235 -6.70 34.39 1.28
N ALA A 236 -7.50 34.18 0.23
CA ALA A 236 -7.93 35.25 -0.67
C ALA A 236 -8.85 36.26 0.03
N GLN A 237 -9.75 35.80 0.90
CA GLN A 237 -10.62 36.66 1.70
C GLN A 237 -9.84 37.54 2.67
N ASN A 238 -8.68 37.09 3.11
CA ASN A 238 -7.86 37.79 4.10
C ASN A 238 -6.62 38.47 3.48
N ALA A 239 -6.44 38.41 2.16
CA ALA A 239 -5.25 38.92 1.47
C ALA A 239 -5.03 40.44 1.62
N ALA A 240 -6.11 41.21 1.83
CA ALA A 240 -6.03 42.65 2.05
C ALA A 240 -5.71 43.04 3.51
N GLN A 241 -5.69 42.07 4.43
CA GLN A 241 -5.39 42.33 5.84
C GLN A 241 -3.87 42.36 6.07
N ASN A 242 -3.42 43.18 7.01
CA ASN A 242 -2.01 43.24 7.41
C ASN A 242 -1.67 42.03 8.31
N ILE A 243 -1.37 40.90 7.65
CA ILE A 243 -1.08 39.61 8.28
C ILE A 243 0.43 39.41 8.36
N ASN A 244 0.91 39.00 9.53
CA ASN A 244 2.33 38.81 9.83
C ASN A 244 2.73 37.33 9.94
N GLY A 245 1.77 36.40 9.81
CA GLY A 245 1.99 34.97 9.89
C GLY A 245 0.71 34.16 9.69
N ILE A 246 0.87 32.87 9.37
CA ILE A 246 -0.23 31.93 9.15
C ILE A 246 -0.10 30.79 10.17
N HIS A 247 -1.20 30.49 10.86
CA HIS A 247 -1.29 29.37 11.78
C HIS A 247 -2.32 28.36 11.28
N VAL A 248 -1.87 27.15 10.96
CA VAL A 248 -2.72 26.05 10.50
C VAL A 248 -3.07 25.14 11.67
N ILE A 249 -4.34 25.08 12.02
CA ILE A 249 -4.85 24.10 12.98
C ILE A 249 -5.10 22.82 12.19
N GLN A 250 -4.33 21.78 12.49
CA GLN A 250 -4.33 20.56 11.68
C GLN A 250 -5.67 19.82 11.81
N PRO A 251 -6.15 19.20 10.72
CA PRO A 251 -7.33 18.35 10.77
C PRO A 251 -7.10 17.16 11.71
N HIS A 252 -8.19 16.54 12.14
CA HIS A 252 -8.14 15.23 12.80
C HIS A 252 -8.42 14.13 11.78
N TRP A 253 -7.92 12.91 12.00
CA TRP A 253 -8.13 11.78 11.08
C TRP A 253 -9.60 11.39 10.90
N THR A 254 -10.47 11.82 11.81
CA THR A 254 -11.94 11.65 11.70
C THR A 254 -12.64 12.76 10.92
N HIS A 255 -11.98 13.90 10.74
CA HIS A 255 -12.55 15.11 10.11
C HIS A 255 -11.79 15.38 8.81
N CYS A 256 -12.07 14.55 7.80
CA CYS A 256 -11.43 14.63 6.50
C CYS A 256 -12.50 14.74 5.40
N ALA A 257 -12.13 15.40 4.30
CA ALA A 257 -12.99 15.64 3.14
C ALA A 257 -13.28 14.39 2.29
N ALA A 258 -12.89 13.20 2.75
CA ALA A 258 -13.04 11.95 2.04
C ALA A 258 -14.16 11.10 2.63
N GLU A 259 -14.88 10.37 1.77
CA GLU A 259 -15.92 9.42 2.18
C GLU A 259 -15.38 8.38 3.17
N ARG A 260 -14.12 7.99 3.02
CA ARG A 260 -13.44 7.02 3.88
C ARG A 260 -11.99 7.41 4.07
N VAL A 261 -11.51 7.24 5.30
CA VAL A 261 -10.09 7.32 5.65
C VAL A 261 -9.58 5.92 5.88
N LEU A 262 -8.53 5.53 5.17
CA LEU A 262 -7.90 4.22 5.28
C LEU A 262 -6.42 4.40 5.59
N TYR A 263 -6.07 4.07 6.82
CA TYR A 263 -4.71 4.19 7.33
C TYR A 263 -4.15 5.61 7.09
N ASP A 264 -2.88 5.71 6.71
CA ASP A 264 -2.15 6.95 6.41
C ASP A 264 -2.09 7.23 4.90
N GLU A 265 -2.93 6.56 4.10
CA GLU A 265 -2.75 6.48 2.65
C GLU A 265 -3.91 7.06 1.85
N PHE A 266 -5.16 6.77 2.23
CA PHE A 266 -6.34 7.23 1.49
C PHE A 266 -7.25 8.06 2.36
N GLY A 267 -7.75 9.15 1.77
CA GLY A 267 -8.73 10.05 2.37
C GLY A 267 -8.18 10.97 3.46
N VAL A 268 -6.91 10.81 3.83
CA VAL A 268 -6.22 11.64 4.82
C VAL A 268 -5.95 13.03 4.22
N ALA A 269 -6.26 14.08 5.00
CA ALA A 269 -5.94 15.45 4.63
C ALA A 269 -4.42 15.67 4.58
N THR A 270 -3.96 16.41 3.57
CA THR A 270 -2.53 16.67 3.33
C THR A 270 -1.89 17.38 4.52
N THR A 271 -2.62 18.30 5.14
CA THR A 271 -2.19 19.10 6.29
C THR A 271 -2.23 18.33 7.63
N LEU A 272 -2.75 17.09 7.67
CA LEU A 272 -2.69 16.24 8.86
C LEU A 272 -1.23 15.93 9.25
N HIS A 273 -0.34 15.77 8.27
CA HIS A 273 1.05 15.43 8.54
C HIS A 273 1.82 16.67 9.03
N PRO A 274 2.59 16.59 10.13
CA PRO A 274 3.24 17.76 10.73
C PRO A 274 4.27 18.44 9.81
N TRP A 275 4.89 17.70 8.88
CA TRP A 275 5.82 18.28 7.92
C TRP A 275 5.16 18.98 6.73
N SER A 276 3.84 18.88 6.58
CA SER A 276 3.12 19.27 5.35
C SER A 276 2.60 20.72 5.31
N PRO A 277 2.04 21.30 6.39
CA PRO A 277 1.37 22.60 6.33
C PRO A 277 2.18 23.75 5.69
N PRO A 278 3.48 23.96 6.01
CA PRO A 278 4.24 25.04 5.40
C PRO A 278 4.34 24.92 3.87
N HIS A 279 4.60 23.71 3.38
CA HIS A 279 4.72 23.44 1.94
C HIS A 279 3.36 23.48 1.24
N PHE A 280 2.31 23.06 1.93
CA PHE A 280 0.95 23.12 1.42
C PHE A 280 0.47 24.57 1.24
N ILE A 281 0.69 25.44 2.23
CA ILE A 281 0.37 26.88 2.13
C ILE A 281 1.20 27.55 1.03
N TRP A 282 2.48 27.21 0.93
CA TRP A 282 3.33 27.68 -0.16
C TRP A 282 2.79 27.28 -1.54
N ALA A 283 2.29 26.04 -1.69
CA ALA A 283 1.67 25.59 -2.93
C ALA A 283 0.35 26.33 -3.21
N ALA A 284 -0.49 26.54 -2.19
CA ALA A 284 -1.76 27.26 -2.31
C ALA A 284 -1.59 28.72 -2.77
N THR A 285 -0.53 29.38 -2.32
CA THR A 285 -0.19 30.78 -2.68
C THR A 285 0.56 30.93 -4.01
N ARG A 286 0.86 29.81 -4.70
CA ARG A 286 1.53 29.80 -6.01
C ARG A 286 0.59 29.82 -7.22
N ASP A 287 -0.72 29.75 -6.99
CA ASP A 287 -1.70 29.73 -8.06
C ASP A 287 -1.70 31.06 -8.84
N ALA A 288 -1.37 30.99 -10.14
CA ALA A 288 -1.30 32.14 -11.01
C ALA A 288 -2.67 32.81 -11.25
N THR A 289 -3.77 32.10 -10.98
CA THR A 289 -5.12 32.65 -11.07
C THR A 289 -5.50 33.53 -9.88
N LEU A 290 -4.70 33.53 -8.80
CA LEU A 290 -4.94 34.28 -7.57
C LEU A 290 -3.72 35.16 -7.21
N PRO A 291 -3.40 36.19 -8.02
CA PRO A 291 -2.21 37.02 -7.82
C PRO A 291 -2.17 37.75 -6.48
N GLN A 292 -3.33 38.02 -5.87
CA GLN A 292 -3.44 38.61 -4.53
C GLN A 292 -2.78 37.76 -3.43
N LEU A 293 -2.58 36.46 -3.66
CA LEU A 293 -1.94 35.56 -2.70
C LEU A 293 -0.42 35.62 -2.74
N HIS A 294 0.19 36.25 -3.75
CA HIS A 294 1.64 36.26 -3.91
C HIS A 294 2.36 36.90 -2.73
N GLY A 295 1.78 37.91 -2.09
CA GLY A 295 2.34 38.57 -0.90
C GLY A 295 2.32 37.71 0.37
N MET A 296 1.60 36.58 0.36
CA MET A 296 1.48 35.68 1.51
C MET A 296 2.51 34.54 1.49
N ARG A 297 3.30 34.41 0.42
CA ARG A 297 4.25 33.30 0.20
C ARG A 297 5.37 33.24 1.24
N ASP A 298 5.83 34.40 1.68
CA ASP A 298 6.97 34.53 2.59
C ASP A 298 6.54 34.65 4.06
N LEU A 299 5.23 34.54 4.34
CA LEU A 299 4.73 34.58 5.70
C LEU A 299 5.16 33.32 6.47
N PRO A 300 5.58 33.47 7.74
CA PRO A 300 5.90 32.31 8.57
C PRO A 300 4.65 31.46 8.78
N VAL A 301 4.74 30.18 8.45
CA VAL A 301 3.66 29.19 8.67
C VAL A 301 3.98 28.36 9.89
N THR A 302 3.11 28.42 10.89
CA THR A 302 3.15 27.53 12.06
C THR A 302 1.94 26.60 12.04
N HIS A 303 2.02 25.48 12.75
CA HIS A 303 0.92 24.52 12.84
C HIS A 303 0.87 23.87 14.21
N SER A 304 -0.33 23.46 14.62
CA SER A 304 -0.54 22.61 15.80
C SER A 304 -1.73 21.68 15.60
N PRO A 305 -1.70 20.48 16.21
CA PRO A 305 -2.85 19.59 16.20
C PRO A 305 -4.03 20.15 16.99
N ASP A 306 -3.74 20.91 18.05
CA ASP A 306 -4.74 21.51 18.93
C ASP A 306 -4.96 23.00 18.62
N ARG A 307 -6.16 23.49 18.91
CA ARG A 307 -6.46 24.92 18.85
C ARG A 307 -5.56 25.67 19.85
N PRO A 308 -4.74 26.64 19.41
CA PRO A 308 -3.82 27.32 20.31
C PRO A 308 -4.59 28.16 21.34
N THR A 309 -4.19 28.07 22.61
CA THR A 309 -4.78 28.83 23.72
C THR A 309 -4.49 30.33 23.66
N LYS A 310 -3.47 30.75 22.89
CA LYS A 310 -3.13 32.16 22.65
C LYS A 310 -2.84 32.40 21.17
N GLN A 311 -3.47 33.42 20.58
CA GLN A 311 -3.23 33.84 19.20
C GLN A 311 -2.17 34.94 19.17
N ARG A 312 -1.19 34.86 18.25
CA ARG A 312 -0.27 35.98 18.03
C ARG A 312 -1.02 37.10 17.30
N ARG A 313 -0.75 38.35 17.69
CA ARG A 313 -1.39 39.51 17.07
C ARG A 313 -1.00 39.61 15.59
N GLY A 314 -1.98 39.70 14.70
CA GLY A 314 -1.77 39.75 13.24
C GLY A 314 -1.54 38.40 12.58
N GLU A 315 -1.80 37.28 13.25
CA GLU A 315 -1.68 35.93 12.69
C GLU A 315 -3.04 35.46 12.14
N LEU A 316 -3.06 35.03 10.88
CA LEU A 316 -4.22 34.42 10.24
C LEU A 316 -4.34 32.96 10.70
N LYS A 317 -5.48 32.61 11.28
CA LYS A 317 -5.81 31.24 11.64
C LYS A 317 -6.55 30.56 10.51
N ILE A 318 -6.06 29.39 10.10
CA ILE A 318 -6.75 28.49 9.19
C ILE A 318 -7.13 27.25 10.00
N ASP A 319 -8.40 27.15 10.34
CA ASP A 319 -8.92 25.97 11.04
C ASP A 319 -9.34 24.91 10.02
N LEU A 320 -8.54 23.84 9.92
CA LEU A 320 -8.85 22.70 9.07
C LEU A 320 -9.43 21.52 9.86
N GLN A 321 -9.64 21.64 11.18
CA GLN A 321 -10.37 20.63 11.97
C GLN A 321 -11.83 20.51 11.54
N GLU A 322 -12.36 21.55 10.90
CA GLU A 322 -13.72 21.62 10.36
C GLU A 322 -13.73 21.47 8.83
N LEU A 323 -12.75 20.78 8.24
CA LEU A 323 -12.91 20.23 6.88
C LEU A 323 -14.18 19.38 6.87
N GLY A 324 -15.27 19.98 6.38
CA GLY A 324 -16.64 19.55 6.59
C GLY A 324 -16.99 18.17 6.02
N ASP A 325 -18.22 17.73 6.32
CA ASP A 325 -18.82 16.49 5.84
C ASP A 325 -18.54 16.31 4.33
N TRP A 326 -17.86 15.20 3.99
CA TRP A 326 -17.47 14.85 2.62
C TRP A 326 -18.62 14.94 1.61
N ARG A 327 -19.88 14.89 2.07
CA ARG A 327 -21.08 15.10 1.26
C ARG A 327 -21.17 16.50 0.66
N ALA A 328 -20.81 17.54 1.41
CA ALA A 328 -20.74 18.91 0.90
C ALA A 328 -19.63 19.07 -0.15
N ALA A 329 -18.56 18.28 -0.04
CA ALA A 329 -17.50 18.19 -1.04
C ALA A 329 -17.94 17.40 -2.29
N ALA A 330 -18.71 16.32 -2.11
CA ALA A 330 -19.17 15.44 -3.19
C ALA A 330 -20.13 16.16 -4.16
N GLU A 331 -21.00 17.04 -3.67
CA GLU A 331 -21.87 17.88 -4.49
C GLU A 331 -21.08 18.82 -5.43
N TRP A 332 -19.87 19.23 -5.04
CA TRP A 332 -19.02 20.10 -5.84
C TRP A 332 -18.29 19.38 -6.98
N PHE A 333 -18.12 18.05 -6.90
CA PHE A 333 -17.42 17.23 -7.90
C PHE A 333 -18.35 16.33 -8.71
N ALA A 334 -19.66 16.40 -8.48
CA ALA A 334 -20.63 15.74 -9.36
C ALA A 334 -20.43 16.25 -10.80
N PRO A 335 -20.33 15.36 -11.81
CA PRO A 335 -20.28 15.79 -13.20
C PRO A 335 -21.55 16.61 -13.48
N LYS A 336 -21.36 17.86 -13.89
CA LYS A 336 -22.44 18.71 -14.37
C LYS A 336 -22.92 18.27 -15.75
#